data_AF-A0A0D0BUW6-F1
#
_entry.id   AF-A0A0D0BUW6-F1
#
_cell.length_a   1.000
_cell.length_b   1.000
_cell.length_c   1.000
_cell.angle_alpha   90.00
_cell.angle_beta   90.00
_cell.angle_gamma   90.00
#
_symmetry.space_group_name_H-M   'P 1'
#
loop_
_entity.id
_entity.type
_entity.pdbx_description
1 polymer ?
#
loop_
_entity_poly.entity_id
_entity_poly.type
_entity_poly.pdbx_seq_one_letter_code
_entity_poly.pdbx_strand_id
1 'polypeptide(L)'
;MLLLPGELLNLIVEYLAHTFDAPDLLPLPRYRHVSPELCSLSTANKRLRQVCLPFLFAYVRIRHVGQMEKLRDRCLNNSTCSKSIKIITLSNFVLRREEGHEILYNLLPNLEHLSCVDLTGCYLSATLLSTLHEHPSISTLLVGSLRGLPRQSTFSDLSKVTLVRTEQLQSDDPMLETLQNCLERGMKVAQLIVWKPHLLREDFRFERFQGLHVLEMKMNYFPITLSWLAEFTLAHSQLERIELIDDEREYFRFHREPFVYTFMEQLSQAKLSNIFYLNRLTLTRANSRDWEVYGMTLTVWRSLVEVLAIVYASFPDIKALDLDLENHNVEYDIDDLISVLSKFSSLRNLSLRFFFKRLRLKAEDQEMPSASIRQVTRNDPLAKQAARTEDTIRWYLSRMARRIPSLEAVHINERYPTSAESRWSLAGWLYIHGGTRDVEGALQLGT
;
A
#
# COMPACT_ATOMS: atom_id res chain seq x y z
N MET A 1 -7.48 -9.95 -41.62
CA MET A 1 -7.38 -9.67 -40.17
C MET A 1 -8.14 -10.75 -39.43
N LEU A 2 -7.46 -11.60 -38.67
CA LEU A 2 -8.09 -12.61 -37.82
C LEU A 2 -8.82 -11.88 -36.68
N LEU A 3 -10.16 -11.90 -36.72
CA LEU A 3 -11.00 -11.39 -35.64
C LEU A 3 -10.88 -12.38 -34.47
N LEU A 4 -10.18 -11.99 -33.40
CA LEU A 4 -10.17 -12.74 -32.15
C LEU A 4 -11.62 -12.97 -31.67
N PRO A 5 -11.95 -14.16 -31.12
CA PRO A 5 -13.24 -14.42 -30.50
C PRO A 5 -13.56 -13.39 -29.40
N GLY A 6 -14.84 -13.05 -29.24
CA GLY A 6 -15.25 -12.05 -28.23
C GLY A 6 -14.91 -12.47 -26.80
N GLU A 7 -15.03 -13.77 -26.50
CA GLU A 7 -14.69 -14.35 -25.20
C GLU A 7 -13.20 -14.23 -24.88
N LEU A 8 -12.34 -14.52 -25.86
CA LEU A 8 -10.89 -14.38 -25.69
C LEU A 8 -10.48 -12.92 -25.49
N LEU A 9 -11.12 -11.99 -26.22
CA LEU A 9 -10.92 -10.55 -26.02
C LEU A 9 -11.36 -10.11 -24.62
N ASN A 10 -12.51 -10.59 -24.12
CA ASN A 10 -12.96 -10.30 -22.76
C ASN A 10 -11.95 -10.79 -21.72
N LEU A 11 -11.42 -12.00 -21.84
CA LEU A 11 -10.43 -12.56 -20.91
C LEU A 11 -9.12 -11.75 -20.91
N ILE A 12 -8.64 -11.34 -22.09
CA ILE A 12 -7.45 -10.48 -22.21
C ILE A 12 -7.70 -9.13 -21.52
N VAL A 13 -8.85 -8.53 -21.77
CA VAL A 13 -9.23 -7.22 -21.22
C VAL A 13 -9.41 -7.30 -19.70
N GLU A 14 -10.02 -8.36 -19.19
CA GLU A 14 -10.17 -8.62 -17.76
C GLU A 14 -8.80 -8.77 -17.08
N TYR A 15 -7.89 -9.54 -17.69
CA TYR A 15 -6.52 -9.67 -17.22
C TYR A 15 -5.79 -8.32 -17.17
N LEU A 16 -5.93 -7.50 -18.21
CA LEU A 16 -5.33 -6.16 -18.27
C LEU A 16 -5.99 -5.17 -17.29
N ALA A 17 -7.27 -5.35 -16.97
CA ALA A 17 -7.99 -4.48 -16.03
C ALA A 17 -7.55 -4.68 -14.58
N HIS A 18 -6.96 -5.84 -14.25
CA HIS A 18 -6.36 -6.11 -12.97
C HIS A 18 -4.91 -5.63 -12.94
N THR A 19 -4.69 -4.37 -12.58
CA THR A 19 -3.34 -3.95 -12.15
C THR A 19 -3.01 -4.64 -10.83
N PHE A 20 -1.87 -5.33 -10.77
CA PHE A 20 -1.31 -5.80 -9.50
C PHE A 20 -1.12 -4.59 -8.59
N ASP A 21 -1.96 -4.48 -7.56
CA ASP A 21 -1.81 -3.45 -6.54
C ASP A 21 -0.45 -3.63 -5.85
N ALA A 22 0.21 -2.51 -5.56
CA ALA A 22 1.38 -2.51 -4.68
C ALA A 22 0.98 -3.19 -3.35
N PRO A 23 1.83 -4.08 -2.80
CA PRO A 23 1.48 -4.96 -1.68
C PRO A 23 1.12 -4.25 -0.36
N ASP A 24 1.37 -2.95 -0.27
CA ASP A 24 1.10 -2.12 0.91
C ASP A 24 -0.36 -1.61 0.99
N LEU A 25 -1.15 -1.80 -0.06
CA LEU A 25 -2.54 -1.38 -0.06
C LEU A 25 -3.41 -2.53 0.42
N LEU A 26 -4.05 -2.30 1.58
CA LEU A 26 -5.15 -3.05 2.20
C LEU A 26 -6.01 -3.83 1.19
N PRO A 27 -6.69 -4.92 1.60
CA PRO A 27 -7.64 -5.67 0.77
C PRO A 27 -8.95 -4.87 0.58
N LEU A 28 -8.81 -3.65 0.08
CA LEU A 28 -9.85 -2.84 -0.52
C LEU A 28 -9.88 -3.20 -2.00
N PRO A 29 -11.02 -3.07 -2.69
CA PRO A 29 -11.28 -3.79 -3.93
C PRO A 29 -10.14 -3.64 -4.93
N ARG A 30 -9.68 -4.79 -5.47
CA ARG A 30 -8.57 -5.01 -6.43
C ARG A 30 -8.69 -4.28 -7.78
N TYR A 31 -9.55 -3.27 -7.82
CA TYR A 31 -9.90 -2.44 -8.96
C TYR A 31 -9.62 -0.98 -8.60
N ARG A 32 -8.39 -0.64 -8.22
CA ARG A 32 -8.08 0.76 -7.85
C ARG A 32 -7.70 1.62 -9.04
N HIS A 33 -7.11 1.02 -10.08
CA HIS A 33 -6.65 1.76 -11.24
C HIS A 33 -6.93 1.02 -12.55
N VAL A 34 -7.57 1.72 -13.48
CA VAL A 34 -7.62 1.31 -14.88
C VAL A 34 -6.19 1.30 -15.41
N SER A 35 -5.74 0.18 -15.94
CA SER A 35 -4.40 0.08 -16.52
C SER A 35 -4.24 1.01 -17.73
N PRO A 36 -3.07 1.66 -17.90
CA PRO A 36 -2.77 2.46 -19.10
C PRO A 36 -2.97 1.66 -20.40
N GLU A 37 -2.71 0.36 -20.36
CA GLU A 37 -2.88 -0.60 -21.44
C GLU A 37 -4.37 -0.72 -21.81
N LEU A 38 -5.26 -0.81 -20.82
CA LEU A 38 -6.70 -0.86 -21.03
C LEU A 38 -7.23 0.43 -21.68
N CYS A 39 -6.74 1.58 -21.25
CA CYS A 39 -7.04 2.87 -21.91
C CYS A 39 -6.60 2.85 -23.37
N SER A 40 -5.36 2.44 -23.65
CA SER A 40 -4.79 2.39 -24.99
C SER A 40 -5.60 1.46 -25.90
N LEU A 41 -5.93 0.25 -25.41
CA LEU A 41 -6.73 -0.75 -26.12
C LEU A 41 -8.12 -0.22 -26.50
N SER A 42 -8.76 0.55 -25.62
CA SER A 42 -10.10 1.11 -25.85
C SER A 42 -10.16 2.16 -26.99
N THR A 43 -9.02 2.75 -27.34
CA THR A 43 -8.94 3.75 -28.41
C THR A 43 -8.69 3.14 -29.78
N ALA A 44 -8.20 1.89 -29.84
CA ALA A 44 -7.79 1.25 -31.08
C ALA A 44 -8.93 1.00 -32.08
N ASN A 45 -10.10 0.54 -31.63
CA ASN A 45 -11.30 0.43 -32.49
C ASN A 45 -12.60 0.33 -31.68
N LYS A 46 -13.74 0.42 -32.37
CA LYS A 46 -15.09 0.41 -31.76
C LYS A 46 -15.40 -0.90 -31.00
N ARG A 47 -14.96 -2.06 -31.51
CA ARG A 47 -15.21 -3.36 -30.87
C ARG A 47 -14.43 -3.50 -29.56
N LEU A 48 -13.15 -3.14 -29.56
CA LEU A 48 -12.33 -3.12 -28.35
C LEU A 48 -12.85 -2.10 -27.35
N ARG A 49 -13.27 -0.92 -27.80
CA ARG A 49 -13.91 0.07 -26.92
C ARG A 49 -15.12 -0.49 -26.19
N GLN A 50 -16.01 -1.20 -26.90
CA GLN A 50 -17.21 -1.80 -26.31
C GLN A 50 -16.86 -2.87 -25.27
N VAL A 51 -15.86 -3.71 -25.56
CA VAL A 51 -15.38 -4.75 -24.63
C VAL A 51 -14.69 -4.16 -23.41
N CYS A 52 -13.90 -3.09 -23.57
CA CYS A 52 -13.17 -2.46 -22.47
C CYS A 52 -14.08 -1.65 -21.54
N LEU A 53 -15.22 -1.14 -22.06
CA LEU A 53 -16.06 -0.16 -21.35
C LEU A 53 -16.50 -0.63 -19.95
N PRO A 54 -16.98 -1.87 -19.73
CA PRO A 54 -17.33 -2.36 -18.39
C PRO A 54 -16.17 -2.31 -17.39
N PHE A 55 -14.94 -2.50 -17.85
CA PHE A 55 -13.74 -2.50 -17.02
C PHE A 55 -13.22 -1.08 -16.78
N LEU A 56 -13.28 -0.22 -17.79
CA LEU A 56 -12.89 1.19 -17.68
C LEU A 56 -13.73 1.98 -16.66
N PHE A 57 -15.02 1.62 -16.54
CA PHE A 57 -15.97 2.31 -15.65
C PHE A 57 -16.32 1.50 -14.40
N ALA A 58 -15.74 0.30 -14.20
CA ALA A 58 -15.97 -0.53 -13.01
C ALA A 58 -15.67 0.23 -11.71
N TYR A 59 -14.63 1.07 -11.73
CA TYR A 59 -14.20 1.90 -10.63
C TYR A 59 -14.20 3.37 -11.04
N VAL A 60 -14.93 4.20 -10.29
CA VAL A 60 -15.00 5.65 -10.53
C VAL A 60 -14.57 6.42 -9.29
N ARG A 61 -13.57 7.27 -9.43
CA ARG A 61 -13.10 8.16 -8.37
C ARG A 61 -13.54 9.60 -8.62
N ILE A 62 -14.27 10.17 -7.67
CA ILE A 62 -14.82 11.52 -7.74
C ILE A 62 -14.09 12.40 -6.73
N ARG A 63 -13.39 13.43 -7.21
CA ARG A 63 -12.57 14.32 -6.38
C ARG A 63 -13.23 15.66 -6.07
N HIS A 64 -14.21 16.09 -6.86
CA HIS A 64 -14.93 17.35 -6.68
C HIS A 64 -16.33 17.28 -7.29
N VAL A 65 -17.23 18.18 -6.87
CA VAL A 65 -18.66 18.17 -7.22
C VAL A 65 -18.89 18.19 -8.74
N GLY A 66 -18.15 19.01 -9.50
CA GLY A 66 -18.30 19.06 -10.96
C GLY A 66 -17.94 17.76 -11.72
N GLN A 67 -17.16 16.85 -11.12
CA GLN A 67 -16.99 15.49 -11.68
C GLN A 67 -18.22 14.63 -11.44
N MET A 68 -18.90 14.81 -10.31
CA MET A 68 -20.11 14.07 -9.99
C MET A 68 -21.29 14.49 -10.86
N GLU A 69 -21.43 15.79 -11.15
CA GLU A 69 -22.42 16.31 -12.11
C GLU A 69 -22.22 15.69 -13.49
N LYS A 70 -20.97 15.72 -13.99
CA LYS A 70 -20.62 15.08 -15.27
C LYS A 70 -20.92 13.58 -15.27
N LEU A 71 -20.70 12.90 -14.15
CA LEU A 71 -21.03 11.48 -14.02
C LEU A 71 -22.54 11.25 -14.05
N ARG A 72 -23.32 12.04 -13.29
CA ARG A 72 -24.79 12.02 -13.31
C ARG A 72 -25.32 12.20 -14.72
N ASP A 73 -24.89 13.25 -15.41
CA ASP A 73 -25.38 13.56 -16.75
C ASP A 73 -25.01 12.44 -17.74
N ARG A 74 -23.85 11.80 -17.58
CA ARG A 74 -23.45 10.64 -18.41
C ARG A 74 -24.26 9.39 -18.09
N CYS A 75 -24.52 9.10 -16.82
CA CYS A 75 -25.31 7.93 -16.42
C CYS A 75 -26.77 8.07 -16.85
N LEU A 76 -27.35 9.28 -16.78
CA LEU A 76 -28.71 9.55 -17.26
C LEU A 76 -28.83 9.37 -18.78
N ASN A 77 -27.81 9.77 -19.54
CA ASN A 77 -27.82 9.68 -21.00
C ASN A 77 -27.30 8.33 -21.55
N ASN A 78 -26.67 7.49 -20.72
CA ASN A 78 -26.05 6.24 -21.14
C ASN A 78 -26.16 5.15 -20.07
N SER A 79 -27.18 4.30 -20.21
CA SER A 79 -27.44 3.16 -19.32
C SER A 79 -26.30 2.14 -19.27
N THR A 80 -25.46 2.05 -20.31
CA THR A 80 -24.32 1.12 -20.32
C THR A 80 -23.25 1.60 -19.34
N CYS A 81 -23.04 2.92 -19.28
CA CYS A 81 -22.10 3.53 -18.34
C CYS A 81 -22.55 3.31 -16.90
N SER A 82 -23.84 3.55 -16.60
CA SER A 82 -24.37 3.40 -15.25
C SER A 82 -24.31 1.95 -14.75
N LYS A 83 -24.61 0.98 -15.63
CA LYS A 83 -24.50 -0.47 -15.35
C LYS A 83 -23.07 -0.97 -15.21
N SER A 84 -22.09 -0.26 -15.76
CA SER A 84 -20.68 -0.67 -15.66
C SER A 84 -20.07 -0.31 -14.31
N ILE A 85 -20.64 0.65 -13.58
CA ILE A 85 -20.08 1.16 -12.32
C ILE A 85 -20.37 0.18 -11.18
N LYS A 86 -19.32 -0.39 -10.61
CA LYS A 86 -19.39 -1.33 -9.48
C LYS A 86 -18.90 -0.71 -8.17
N ILE A 87 -17.96 0.24 -8.26
CA ILE A 87 -17.30 0.88 -7.12
C ILE A 87 -17.22 2.39 -7.37
N ILE A 88 -17.61 3.18 -6.38
CA ILE A 88 -17.39 4.63 -6.39
C ILE A 88 -16.56 5.02 -5.17
N THR A 89 -15.49 5.80 -5.38
CA THR A 89 -14.76 6.49 -4.31
C THR A 89 -15.10 7.97 -4.32
N LEU A 90 -15.58 8.49 -3.19
CA LEU A 90 -15.91 9.90 -3.00
C LEU A 90 -14.86 10.58 -2.11
N SER A 91 -14.40 11.76 -2.53
CA SER A 91 -13.53 12.58 -1.68
C SER A 91 -14.36 13.40 -0.69
N ASN A 92 -13.76 13.74 0.46
CA ASN A 92 -14.39 14.58 1.50
C ASN A 92 -14.98 15.88 0.95
N PHE A 93 -14.29 16.50 -0.01
CA PHE A 93 -14.71 17.78 -0.61
C PHE A 93 -16.05 17.69 -1.34
N VAL A 94 -16.42 16.51 -1.86
CA VAL A 94 -17.68 16.32 -2.55
C VAL A 94 -18.86 16.37 -1.57
N LEU A 95 -18.74 15.70 -0.42
CA LEU A 95 -19.84 15.55 0.55
C LEU A 95 -19.88 16.65 1.62
N ARG A 96 -18.97 17.63 1.58
CA ARG A 96 -19.06 18.81 2.46
C ARG A 96 -20.12 19.82 2.03
N ARG A 97 -20.59 19.75 0.79
CA ARG A 97 -21.58 20.68 0.23
C ARG A 97 -22.91 19.96 0.10
N GLU A 98 -24.00 20.64 0.45
CA GLU A 98 -25.37 20.13 0.26
C GLU A 98 -25.62 19.72 -1.20
N GLU A 99 -25.12 20.53 -2.14
CA GLU A 99 -25.11 20.23 -3.59
C GLU A 99 -24.58 18.82 -3.90
N GLY A 100 -23.50 18.40 -3.22
CA GLY A 100 -22.93 17.07 -3.39
C GLY A 100 -23.88 15.98 -2.93
N HIS A 101 -24.57 16.16 -1.81
CA HIS A 101 -25.56 15.19 -1.34
C HIS A 101 -26.71 15.05 -2.34
N GLU A 102 -27.24 16.17 -2.84
CA GLU A 102 -28.34 16.16 -3.81
C GLU A 102 -27.97 15.46 -5.12
N ILE A 103 -26.78 15.74 -5.66
CA ILE A 103 -26.33 15.08 -6.89
C ILE A 103 -26.16 13.58 -6.66
N LEU A 104 -25.70 13.17 -5.47
CA LEU A 104 -25.52 11.75 -5.15
C LEU A 104 -26.86 11.04 -5.04
N TYR A 105 -27.85 11.65 -4.37
CA TYR A 105 -29.21 11.10 -4.31
C TYR A 105 -29.85 10.94 -5.67
N ASN A 106 -29.61 11.87 -6.60
CA ASN A 106 -30.08 11.76 -7.98
C ASN A 106 -29.32 10.70 -8.80
N LEU A 107 -28.05 10.47 -8.47
CA LEU A 107 -27.21 9.50 -9.16
C LEU A 107 -27.51 8.05 -8.73
N LEU A 108 -27.66 7.81 -7.43
CA LEU A 108 -27.78 6.47 -6.84
C LEU A 108 -28.80 5.54 -7.53
N PRO A 109 -30.05 5.97 -7.80
CA PRO A 109 -31.05 5.12 -8.45
C PRO A 109 -30.64 4.57 -9.81
N ASN A 110 -29.70 5.22 -10.50
CA ASN A 110 -29.22 4.80 -11.82
C ASN A 110 -28.08 3.77 -11.76
N LEU A 111 -27.51 3.53 -10.57
CA LEU A 111 -26.32 2.70 -10.38
C LEU A 111 -26.69 1.29 -9.89
N GLU A 112 -27.43 0.55 -10.72
CA GLU A 112 -27.99 -0.78 -10.41
C GLU A 112 -26.96 -1.84 -9.98
N HIS A 113 -25.69 -1.69 -10.38
CA HIS A 113 -24.62 -2.64 -10.09
C HIS A 113 -23.57 -2.11 -9.10
N LEU A 114 -23.86 -0.97 -8.44
CA LEU A 114 -22.98 -0.39 -7.44
C LEU A 114 -22.95 -1.30 -6.21
N SER A 115 -21.84 -2.04 -6.06
CA SER A 115 -21.61 -2.98 -4.96
C SER A 115 -20.90 -2.33 -3.77
N CYS A 116 -20.03 -1.35 -4.05
CA CYS A 116 -19.17 -0.75 -3.04
C CYS A 116 -19.12 0.77 -3.17
N VAL A 117 -19.24 1.47 -2.03
CA VAL A 117 -19.00 2.92 -1.96
C VAL A 117 -17.90 3.18 -0.95
N ASP A 118 -16.84 3.79 -1.43
CA ASP A 118 -15.69 4.18 -0.63
C ASP A 118 -15.83 5.64 -0.19
N LEU A 119 -16.03 5.80 1.11
CA LEU A 119 -16.25 7.04 1.82
C LEU A 119 -15.07 7.35 2.75
N THR A 120 -13.90 6.74 2.49
CA THR A 120 -12.68 6.95 3.26
C THR A 120 -12.28 8.43 3.22
N GLY A 121 -12.49 9.11 4.34
CA GLY A 121 -12.22 10.54 4.51
C GLY A 121 -13.44 11.46 4.48
N CYS A 122 -14.66 10.93 4.30
CA CYS A 122 -15.90 11.71 4.33
C CYS A 122 -16.55 11.71 5.73
N TYR A 123 -17.31 12.76 6.03
CA TYR A 123 -18.26 12.79 7.15
C TYR A 123 -19.65 12.48 6.61
N LEU A 124 -20.32 11.49 7.20
CA LEU A 124 -21.64 11.03 6.76
C LEU A 124 -22.73 11.64 7.63
N SER A 125 -23.73 12.23 7.00
CA SER A 125 -25.00 12.49 7.66
C SER A 125 -25.75 11.17 7.88
N ALA A 126 -26.66 11.16 8.87
CA ALA A 126 -27.56 10.02 9.05
C ALA A 126 -28.37 9.75 7.78
N THR A 127 -28.93 10.78 7.15
CA THR A 127 -29.72 10.65 5.91
C THR A 127 -28.94 9.98 4.78
N LEU A 128 -27.68 10.35 4.58
CA LEU A 128 -26.85 9.78 3.53
C LEU A 128 -26.52 8.31 3.83
N LEU A 129 -26.15 8.01 5.08
CA LEU A 129 -25.87 6.64 5.49
C LEU A 129 -27.10 5.74 5.32
N SER A 130 -28.29 6.19 5.73
CA SER A 130 -29.56 5.46 5.51
C SER A 130 -29.79 5.17 4.04
N THR A 131 -29.68 6.19 3.19
CA THR A 131 -29.96 6.06 1.76
C THR A 131 -29.00 5.08 1.08
N LEU A 132 -27.72 5.12 1.45
CA LEU A 132 -26.72 4.19 0.96
C LEU A 132 -26.94 2.76 1.49
N HIS A 133 -27.40 2.63 2.73
CA HIS A 133 -27.69 1.34 3.34
C HIS A 133 -28.93 0.67 2.72
N GLU A 134 -29.97 1.44 2.43
CA GLU A 134 -31.21 0.98 1.79
C GLU A 134 -31.03 0.61 0.31
N HIS A 135 -29.94 1.07 -0.32
CA HIS A 135 -29.67 0.75 -1.71
C HIS A 135 -29.50 -0.77 -1.92
N PRO A 136 -30.27 -1.40 -2.84
CA PRO A 136 -30.36 -2.85 -2.92
C PRO A 136 -29.06 -3.52 -3.40
N SER A 137 -28.30 -2.86 -4.28
CA SER A 137 -27.06 -3.42 -4.83
C SER A 137 -25.83 -3.20 -3.95
N ILE A 138 -25.86 -2.20 -3.05
CA ILE A 138 -24.71 -1.87 -2.23
C ILE A 138 -24.57 -2.94 -1.17
N SER A 139 -23.46 -3.67 -1.21
CA SER A 139 -23.08 -4.67 -0.21
C SER A 139 -22.04 -4.15 0.77
N THR A 140 -21.30 -3.10 0.40
CA THR A 140 -20.17 -2.61 1.20
C THR A 140 -20.04 -1.09 1.17
N LEU A 141 -19.93 -0.50 2.36
CA LEU A 141 -19.65 0.92 2.59
C LEU A 141 -18.34 1.03 3.34
N LEU A 142 -17.31 1.56 2.69
CA LEU A 142 -15.99 1.69 3.29
C LEU A 142 -15.89 3.04 3.98
N VAL A 143 -15.62 3.03 5.28
CA VAL A 143 -15.51 4.24 6.08
C VAL A 143 -14.11 4.33 6.68
N GLY A 144 -13.50 5.51 6.62
CA GLY A 144 -12.11 5.69 7.06
C GLY A 144 -11.92 5.91 8.55
N SER A 145 -12.97 6.33 9.27
CA SER A 145 -12.91 6.63 10.70
C SER A 145 -14.29 6.58 11.33
N LEU A 146 -14.37 6.11 12.58
CA LEU A 146 -15.59 6.20 13.40
C LEU A 146 -16.10 7.64 13.55
N ARG A 147 -15.20 8.63 13.55
CA ARG A 147 -15.58 10.05 13.63
C ARG A 147 -16.33 10.53 12.38
N GLY A 148 -16.20 9.80 11.27
CA GLY A 148 -16.93 10.05 10.03
C GLY A 148 -18.36 9.52 10.06
N LEU A 149 -18.72 8.68 11.04
CA LEU A 149 -20.08 8.17 11.20
C LEU A 149 -20.95 9.18 11.97
N PRO A 150 -22.26 9.24 11.67
CA PRO A 150 -23.19 10.07 12.42
C PRO A 150 -23.24 9.60 13.88
N ARG A 151 -23.10 10.53 14.82
CA ARG A 151 -23.16 10.26 16.28
C ARG A 151 -24.53 9.79 16.77
N GLN A 152 -25.57 10.05 15.98
CA GLN A 152 -26.94 9.71 16.34
C GLN A 152 -27.16 8.22 16.08
N SER A 153 -27.36 7.48 17.17
CA SER A 153 -27.41 6.03 17.32
C SER A 153 -28.65 5.37 16.70
N THR A 154 -29.29 5.96 15.70
CA THR A 154 -30.56 5.47 15.13
C THR A 154 -30.42 4.26 14.21
N PHE A 155 -29.21 3.89 13.81
CA PHE A 155 -28.99 2.75 12.93
C PHE A 155 -29.00 1.44 13.70
N SER A 156 -30.01 0.61 13.50
CA SER A 156 -30.06 -0.75 14.06
C SER A 156 -29.12 -1.72 13.34
N ASP A 157 -28.79 -1.45 12.08
CA ASP A 157 -27.98 -2.32 11.22
C ASP A 157 -26.83 -1.54 10.57
N LEU A 158 -25.62 -2.06 10.72
CA LEU A 158 -24.37 -1.58 10.12
C LEU A 158 -23.65 -2.70 9.36
N SER A 159 -24.34 -3.80 9.00
CA SER A 159 -23.77 -4.97 8.33
C SER A 159 -23.09 -4.69 7.00
N LYS A 160 -23.53 -3.65 6.29
CA LYS A 160 -22.89 -3.15 5.05
C LYS A 160 -21.66 -2.29 5.31
N VAL A 161 -21.49 -1.75 6.52
CA VAL A 161 -20.40 -0.82 6.85
C VAL A 161 -19.15 -1.59 7.23
N THR A 162 -18.04 -1.26 6.55
CA THR A 162 -16.71 -1.75 6.88
C THR A 162 -15.82 -0.57 7.19
N LEU A 163 -15.38 -0.50 8.45
CA LEU A 163 -14.38 0.45 8.90
C LEU A 163 -13.03 0.00 8.35
N VAL A 164 -12.49 0.78 7.43
CA VAL A 164 -11.25 0.47 6.71
C VAL A 164 -10.08 0.33 7.66
N ARG A 165 -10.01 1.26 8.61
CA ARG A 165 -8.94 1.38 9.57
C ARG A 165 -9.52 1.91 10.87
N THR A 166 -9.25 1.21 11.95
CA THR A 166 -9.52 1.70 13.30
C THR A 166 -8.23 1.71 14.09
N GLU A 167 -8.05 2.78 14.84
CA GLU A 167 -6.93 2.91 15.76
C GLU A 167 -7.42 2.55 17.14
N GLN A 168 -6.60 1.81 17.88
CA GLN A 168 -6.97 1.25 19.16
C GLN A 168 -7.06 2.36 20.19
N LEU A 169 -8.11 2.15 20.94
CA LEU A 169 -8.78 2.96 21.93
C LEU A 169 -8.26 2.41 23.26
N GLN A 170 -7.69 3.29 24.08
CA GLN A 170 -7.27 2.89 25.43
C GLN A 170 -8.50 2.42 26.22
N SER A 171 -8.30 1.69 27.32
CA SER A 171 -9.40 1.14 28.13
C SER A 171 -10.43 2.18 28.58
N ASP A 172 -10.03 3.45 28.63
CA ASP A 172 -10.84 4.58 29.08
C ASP A 172 -11.25 5.50 27.92
N ASP A 173 -11.05 5.06 26.68
CA ASP A 173 -11.40 5.84 25.50
C ASP A 173 -12.90 5.68 25.18
N PRO A 174 -13.71 6.76 25.22
CA PRO A 174 -15.14 6.70 24.92
C PRO A 174 -15.44 6.22 23.48
N MET A 175 -14.45 6.24 22.59
CA MET A 175 -14.60 5.66 21.27
C MET A 175 -14.66 4.13 21.30
N LEU A 176 -14.12 3.45 22.32
CA LEU A 176 -14.16 1.99 22.41
C LEU A 176 -15.60 1.50 22.57
N GLU A 177 -16.36 2.13 23.47
CA GLU A 177 -17.78 1.86 23.66
C GLU A 177 -18.56 2.13 22.36
N THR A 178 -18.21 3.22 21.65
CA THR A 178 -18.82 3.54 20.34
C THR A 178 -18.51 2.45 19.31
N LEU A 179 -17.27 1.98 19.24
CA LEU A 179 -16.86 0.91 18.34
C LEU A 179 -17.58 -0.40 18.66
N GLN A 180 -17.61 -0.81 19.93
CA GLN A 180 -18.29 -2.03 20.39
C GLN A 180 -19.78 -1.99 20.02
N ASN A 181 -20.46 -0.89 20.28
CA ASN A 181 -21.86 -0.69 19.89
C ASN A 181 -22.05 -0.78 18.36
N CYS A 182 -21.11 -0.26 17.57
CA CYS A 182 -21.15 -0.40 16.11
C CYS A 182 -20.91 -1.85 15.65
N LEU A 183 -19.98 -2.56 16.27
CA LEU A 183 -19.68 -3.97 15.98
C LEU A 183 -20.88 -4.88 16.30
N GLU A 184 -21.57 -4.63 17.42
CA GLU A 184 -22.80 -5.33 17.81
C GLU A 184 -23.93 -5.15 16.78
N ARG A 185 -23.95 -4.02 16.08
CA ARG A 185 -24.87 -3.74 14.96
C ARG A 185 -24.42 -4.35 13.63
N GLY A 186 -23.37 -5.18 13.62
CA GLY A 186 -22.89 -5.90 12.45
C GLY A 186 -21.79 -5.20 11.64
N MET A 187 -21.29 -4.04 12.09
CA MET A 187 -20.18 -3.37 11.43
C MET A 187 -18.93 -4.26 11.38
N LYS A 188 -18.19 -4.18 10.28
CA LYS A 188 -16.92 -4.90 10.08
C LYS A 188 -15.72 -3.97 10.21
N VAL A 189 -14.55 -4.52 10.53
CA VAL A 189 -13.28 -3.79 10.66
C VAL A 189 -12.23 -4.49 9.81
N ALA A 190 -11.64 -3.81 8.84
CA ALA A 190 -10.65 -4.41 7.94
C ALA A 190 -9.21 -4.34 8.49
N GLN A 191 -8.87 -3.24 9.16
CA GLN A 191 -7.55 -3.03 9.79
C GLN A 191 -7.71 -2.49 11.20
N LEU A 192 -6.96 -3.08 12.13
CA LEU A 192 -6.83 -2.66 13.52
C LEU A 192 -5.41 -2.20 13.81
N ILE A 193 -5.23 -1.02 14.40
CA ILE A 193 -3.93 -0.46 14.75
C ILE A 193 -3.81 -0.27 16.26
N VAL A 194 -2.91 -1.01 16.89
CA VAL A 194 -2.70 -1.00 18.33
C VAL A 194 -1.52 -0.11 18.69
N TRP A 195 -1.78 1.06 19.27
CA TRP A 195 -0.71 2.00 19.64
C TRP A 195 0.08 1.62 20.90
N LYS A 196 -0.58 0.93 21.84
CA LYS A 196 -0.01 0.57 23.14
C LYS A 196 -0.40 -0.87 23.51
N PRO A 197 0.22 -1.87 22.88
CA PRO A 197 -0.17 -3.27 23.10
C PRO A 197 0.03 -3.72 24.55
N HIS A 198 0.92 -3.07 25.31
CA HIS A 198 1.13 -3.33 26.74
C HIS A 198 -0.04 -2.90 27.65
N LEU A 199 -0.94 -2.03 27.18
CA LEU A 199 -2.14 -1.61 27.93
C LEU A 199 -3.38 -2.42 27.55
N LEU A 200 -3.23 -3.43 26.70
CA LEU A 200 -4.33 -4.31 26.36
C LEU A 200 -4.76 -5.12 27.57
N ARG A 201 -6.07 -5.11 27.84
CA ARG A 201 -6.69 -5.94 28.86
C ARG A 201 -6.68 -7.40 28.41
N GLU A 202 -6.76 -8.32 29.36
CA GLU A 202 -6.78 -9.75 29.07
C GLU A 202 -8.02 -10.21 28.27
N ASP A 203 -9.11 -9.44 28.32
CA ASP A 203 -10.33 -9.72 27.56
C ASP A 203 -10.20 -9.37 26.06
N PHE A 204 -9.21 -8.56 25.68
CA PHE A 204 -8.97 -8.17 24.29
C PHE A 204 -8.77 -9.36 23.35
N ARG A 205 -8.18 -10.46 23.84
CA ARG A 205 -8.00 -11.70 23.07
C ARG A 205 -9.32 -12.35 22.64
N PHE A 206 -10.43 -11.99 23.29
CA PHE A 206 -11.77 -12.49 22.99
C PHE A 206 -12.62 -11.48 22.20
N GLU A 207 -12.15 -10.25 22.00
CA GLU A 207 -12.84 -9.29 21.15
C GLU A 207 -12.89 -9.79 19.71
N ARG A 208 -14.04 -9.64 19.05
CA ARG A 208 -14.28 -10.16 17.71
C ARG A 208 -14.42 -9.02 16.71
N PHE A 209 -13.40 -8.86 15.88
CA PHE A 209 -13.39 -7.93 14.76
C PHE A 209 -13.75 -8.68 13.48
N GLN A 210 -15.03 -8.67 13.12
CA GLN A 210 -15.48 -9.30 11.86
C GLN A 210 -14.86 -8.58 10.66
N GLY A 211 -14.34 -9.33 9.68
CA GLY A 211 -13.69 -8.74 8.51
C GLY A 211 -12.23 -8.33 8.72
N LEU A 212 -11.61 -8.65 9.88
CA LEU A 212 -10.25 -8.22 10.17
C LEU A 212 -9.23 -8.97 9.31
N HIS A 213 -8.50 -8.22 8.49
CA HIS A 213 -7.44 -8.74 7.62
C HIS A 213 -6.04 -8.30 8.04
N VAL A 214 -5.91 -7.12 8.66
CA VAL A 214 -4.62 -6.53 9.03
C VAL A 214 -4.61 -6.09 10.49
N LEU A 215 -3.61 -6.55 11.25
CA LEU A 215 -3.32 -6.11 12.60
C LEU A 215 -1.97 -5.36 12.60
N GLU A 216 -1.98 -4.07 12.86
CA GLU A 216 -0.77 -3.26 13.03
C GLU A 216 -0.56 -3.01 14.53
N MET A 217 0.66 -3.17 15.03
CA MET A 217 1.02 -2.94 16.42
C MET A 217 2.23 -2.01 16.50
N LYS A 218 2.10 -0.94 17.27
CA LYS A 218 3.17 0.01 17.57
C LYS A 218 3.86 -0.42 18.84
N MET A 219 5.12 -0.79 18.70
CA MET A 219 5.93 -1.45 19.72
C MET A 219 6.79 -0.46 20.54
N ASN A 220 6.46 0.83 20.47
CA ASN A 220 7.29 1.95 20.95
C ASN A 220 7.47 2.06 22.48
N TYR A 221 6.79 1.23 23.29
CA TYR A 221 6.71 1.39 24.74
C TYR A 221 6.90 0.07 25.47
N PHE A 222 7.72 0.05 26.52
CA PHE A 222 8.11 -1.17 27.24
C PHE A 222 7.49 -1.31 28.64
N PRO A 223 7.30 -2.55 29.13
CA PRO A 223 7.46 -3.84 28.44
C PRO A 223 6.17 -4.29 27.72
N ILE A 224 6.27 -4.84 26.51
CA ILE A 224 5.13 -5.42 25.79
C ILE A 224 5.17 -6.94 25.91
N THR A 225 4.03 -7.55 26.20
CA THR A 225 3.86 -9.00 26.08
C THR A 225 2.86 -9.30 24.97
N LEU A 226 3.21 -10.24 24.09
CA LEU A 226 2.37 -10.69 22.98
C LEU A 226 1.73 -12.06 23.26
N SER A 227 1.57 -12.44 24.53
CA SER A 227 0.98 -13.73 24.94
C SER A 227 -0.44 -13.93 24.42
N TRP A 228 -1.20 -12.84 24.25
CA TRP A 228 -2.56 -12.84 23.71
C TRP A 228 -2.62 -13.05 22.19
N LEU A 229 -1.51 -12.80 21.46
CA LEU A 229 -1.52 -12.75 20.00
C LEU A 229 -1.91 -14.11 19.39
N ALA A 230 -1.43 -15.21 19.95
CA ALA A 230 -1.76 -16.55 19.46
C ALA A 230 -3.28 -16.80 19.51
N GLU A 231 -3.91 -16.57 20.65
CA GLU A 231 -5.37 -16.72 20.82
C GLU A 231 -6.15 -15.75 19.92
N PHE A 232 -5.69 -14.50 19.82
CA PHE A 232 -6.30 -13.51 18.95
C PHE A 232 -6.25 -13.90 17.46
N THR A 233 -5.11 -14.40 16.97
CA THR A 233 -4.97 -14.87 15.59
C THR A 233 -5.86 -16.08 15.30
N LEU A 234 -6.07 -16.96 16.29
CA LEU A 234 -7.01 -18.09 16.18
C LEU A 234 -8.47 -17.62 16.11
N ALA A 235 -8.83 -16.58 16.87
CA ALA A 235 -10.16 -15.99 16.85
C ALA A 235 -10.48 -15.27 15.52
N HIS A 236 -9.46 -14.81 14.78
CA HIS A 236 -9.61 -14.03 13.56
C HIS A 236 -9.15 -14.80 12.31
N SER A 237 -10.00 -15.71 11.82
CA SER A 237 -9.68 -16.58 10.68
C SER A 237 -9.46 -15.85 9.35
N GLN A 238 -9.86 -14.58 9.23
CA GLN A 238 -9.61 -13.73 8.05
C GLN A 238 -8.33 -12.89 8.16
N LEU A 239 -7.64 -12.93 9.31
CA LEU A 239 -6.42 -12.16 9.51
C LEU A 239 -5.31 -12.70 8.61
N GLU A 240 -4.80 -11.86 7.73
CA GLU A 240 -3.82 -12.23 6.69
C GLU A 240 -2.46 -11.62 6.95
N ARG A 241 -2.40 -10.51 7.69
CA ARG A 241 -1.19 -9.73 7.92
C ARG A 241 -1.11 -9.21 9.36
N ILE A 242 0.07 -9.33 9.96
CA ILE A 242 0.44 -8.68 11.22
C ILE A 242 1.65 -7.81 10.96
N GLU A 243 1.61 -6.56 11.41
CA GLU A 243 2.73 -5.62 11.32
C GLU A 243 3.16 -5.20 12.71
N LEU A 244 4.42 -5.46 13.05
CA LEU A 244 5.05 -4.97 14.27
C LEU A 244 5.93 -3.79 13.88
N ILE A 245 5.65 -2.60 14.40
CA ILE A 245 6.37 -1.36 14.06
C ILE A 245 7.03 -0.78 15.32
N ASP A 246 8.34 -0.64 15.29
CA ASP A 246 9.18 -0.08 16.34
C ASP A 246 9.81 1.24 15.85
N ASP A 247 9.01 2.31 15.91
CA ASP A 247 9.43 3.63 15.44
C ASP A 247 10.55 4.21 16.34
N GLU A 248 10.53 3.86 17.64
CA GLU A 248 11.53 4.28 18.64
C GLU A 248 12.80 3.42 18.64
N ARG A 249 12.82 2.30 17.92
CA ARG A 249 13.98 1.40 17.71
C ARG A 249 14.51 0.74 18.97
N GLU A 250 13.67 0.62 19.98
CA GLU A 250 14.04 -0.01 21.24
C GLU A 250 13.46 -1.42 21.31
N TYR A 251 12.25 -1.68 20.81
CA TYR A 251 11.51 -2.96 20.93
C TYR A 251 12.37 -4.18 20.62
N PHE A 252 12.81 -4.27 19.37
CA PHE A 252 13.51 -5.45 18.87
C PHE A 252 14.93 -5.57 19.44
N ARG A 253 15.45 -4.50 20.06
CA ARG A 253 16.76 -4.53 20.72
C ARG A 253 16.73 -5.36 22.01
N PHE A 254 15.64 -5.25 22.76
CA PHE A 254 15.51 -5.90 24.07
C PHE A 254 14.61 -7.13 24.04
N HIS A 255 13.71 -7.24 23.06
CA HIS A 255 12.80 -8.36 22.94
C HIS A 255 13.16 -9.27 21.76
N ARG A 256 13.11 -10.57 22.04
CA ARG A 256 13.39 -11.63 21.07
C ARG A 256 12.12 -12.43 20.84
N GLU A 257 11.24 -11.87 20.01
CA GLU A 257 10.04 -12.60 19.59
C GLU A 257 10.42 -13.89 18.87
N PRO A 258 9.61 -14.96 18.99
CA PRO A 258 9.90 -16.25 18.35
C PRO A 258 10.21 -16.12 16.85
N PHE A 259 9.52 -15.20 16.16
CA PHE A 259 9.65 -14.98 14.71
C PHE A 259 11.00 -14.41 14.28
N VAL A 260 11.72 -13.71 15.16
CA VAL A 260 13.01 -13.07 14.85
C VAL A 260 14.14 -13.53 15.77
N TYR A 261 13.86 -14.48 16.68
CA TYR A 261 14.82 -14.93 17.68
C TYR A 261 16.15 -15.37 17.04
N THR A 262 16.10 -16.30 16.08
CA THR A 262 17.30 -16.85 15.42
C THR A 262 18.07 -15.77 14.67
N PHE A 263 17.37 -14.86 14.00
CA PHE A 263 17.96 -13.71 13.31
C PHE A 263 18.73 -12.80 14.29
N MET A 264 18.09 -12.42 15.40
CA MET A 264 18.70 -11.57 16.43
C MET A 264 19.88 -12.27 17.11
N GLU A 265 19.81 -13.58 17.31
CA GLU A 265 20.91 -14.38 17.87
C GLU A 265 22.11 -14.41 16.93
N GLN A 266 21.93 -14.68 15.64
CA GLN A 266 23.00 -14.68 14.65
C GLN A 266 23.70 -13.32 14.55
N LEU A 267 22.93 -12.23 14.60
CA LEU A 267 23.47 -10.87 14.65
C LEU A 267 24.29 -10.62 15.92
N SER A 268 23.84 -11.14 17.07
CA SER A 268 24.58 -11.05 18.33
C SER A 268 25.90 -11.82 18.26
N GLN A 269 25.88 -13.04 17.73
CA GLN A 269 27.08 -13.87 17.53
C GLN A 269 28.07 -13.20 16.57
N ALA A 270 27.58 -12.57 15.50
CA ALA A 270 28.38 -11.81 14.55
C ALA A 270 28.83 -10.42 15.06
N LYS A 271 28.45 -10.02 16.29
CA LYS A 271 28.73 -8.71 16.89
C LYS A 271 28.15 -7.53 16.09
N LEU A 272 27.01 -7.75 15.43
CA LEU A 272 26.31 -6.77 14.59
C LEU A 272 25.07 -6.15 15.27
N SER A 273 24.77 -6.48 16.53
CA SER A 273 23.54 -5.99 17.20
C SER A 273 23.44 -4.46 17.37
N ASN A 274 24.56 -3.74 17.34
CA ASN A 274 24.59 -2.28 17.52
C ASN A 274 24.79 -1.51 16.21
N ILE A 275 24.71 -2.17 15.05
CA ILE A 275 24.95 -1.53 13.75
C ILE A 275 23.71 -1.43 12.85
N PHE A 276 22.56 -1.92 13.33
CA PHE A 276 21.28 -1.81 12.66
C PHE A 276 20.14 -1.68 13.67
N TYR A 277 18.97 -1.29 13.16
CA TYR A 277 17.69 -1.39 13.83
C TYR A 277 16.66 -2.08 12.94
N LEU A 278 15.85 -2.94 13.56
CA LEU A 278 14.65 -3.51 12.95
C LEU A 278 13.48 -2.58 13.28
N ASN A 279 13.02 -1.81 12.30
CA ASN A 279 11.95 -0.83 12.52
C ASN A 279 10.57 -1.43 12.27
N ARG A 280 10.47 -2.43 11.38
CA ARG A 280 9.20 -3.08 11.06
C ARG A 280 9.42 -4.55 10.74
N LEU A 281 8.53 -5.39 11.26
CA LEU A 281 8.39 -6.79 10.86
C LEU A 281 6.97 -7.03 10.36
N THR A 282 6.84 -7.57 9.16
CA THR A 282 5.55 -7.94 8.56
C THR A 282 5.45 -9.44 8.48
N LEU A 283 4.44 -9.99 9.13
CA LEU A 283 4.07 -11.40 9.07
C LEU A 283 2.86 -11.56 8.16
N THR A 284 2.83 -12.61 7.36
CA THR A 284 1.65 -12.98 6.56
C THR A 284 1.34 -14.45 6.69
N ARG A 285 0.10 -14.83 6.39
CA ARG A 285 -0.36 -16.22 6.39
C ARG A 285 -0.78 -16.62 4.98
N ALA A 286 0.07 -17.36 4.27
CA ALA A 286 -0.17 -17.72 2.87
C ALA A 286 -1.19 -18.86 2.70
N ASN A 287 -1.20 -19.86 3.60
CA ASN A 287 -2.01 -21.09 3.45
C ASN A 287 -2.65 -21.58 4.78
N SER A 288 -3.13 -20.64 5.59
CA SER A 288 -4.06 -20.82 6.73
C SER A 288 -3.58 -21.45 8.05
N ARG A 289 -2.31 -21.84 8.22
CA ARG A 289 -1.86 -22.36 9.55
C ARG A 289 -0.71 -21.59 10.19
N ASP A 290 0.36 -21.32 9.46
CA ASP A 290 1.55 -20.73 10.06
C ASP A 290 1.81 -19.29 9.57
N TRP A 291 2.33 -18.48 10.49
CA TRP A 291 2.76 -17.11 10.23
C TRP A 291 4.20 -17.13 9.71
N GLU A 292 4.40 -16.52 8.55
CA GLU A 292 5.71 -16.41 7.91
C GLU A 292 6.14 -14.95 7.85
N VAL A 293 7.44 -14.70 7.97
CA VAL A 293 8.02 -13.36 7.77
C VAL A 293 7.93 -13.01 6.28
N TYR A 294 7.04 -12.08 5.96
CA TYR A 294 6.82 -11.59 4.61
C TYR A 294 7.78 -10.44 4.27
N GLY A 295 8.00 -9.54 5.22
CA GLY A 295 8.81 -8.37 4.98
C GLY A 295 9.40 -7.75 6.23
N MET A 296 10.38 -6.88 6.00
CA MET A 296 11.20 -6.29 7.05
C MET A 296 11.68 -4.90 6.66
N THR A 297 11.65 -3.95 7.60
CA THR A 297 12.28 -2.64 7.45
C THR A 297 13.50 -2.54 8.37
N LEU A 298 14.67 -2.31 7.78
CA LEU A 298 15.94 -2.21 8.47
C LEU A 298 16.53 -0.81 8.29
N THR A 299 16.93 -0.18 9.39
CA THR A 299 17.87 0.94 9.36
C THR A 299 19.26 0.41 9.63
N VAL A 300 20.19 0.57 8.69
CA VAL A 300 21.55 0.02 8.81
C VAL A 300 22.56 1.16 8.78
N TRP A 301 23.55 1.16 9.68
CA TRP A 301 24.59 2.21 9.72
C TRP A 301 25.96 1.77 9.24
N ARG A 302 26.25 0.46 9.29
CA ARG A 302 27.48 -0.18 8.79
C ARG A 302 27.18 -1.63 8.40
N SER A 303 28.11 -2.25 7.66
CA SER A 303 28.11 -3.70 7.35
C SER A 303 26.79 -4.21 6.77
N LEU A 304 26.22 -3.46 5.82
CA LEU A 304 24.97 -3.81 5.16
C LEU A 304 25.02 -5.19 4.50
N VAL A 305 26.13 -5.52 3.84
CA VAL A 305 26.34 -6.81 3.15
C VAL A 305 26.24 -7.98 4.14
N GLU A 306 26.86 -7.85 5.30
CA GLU A 306 26.86 -8.86 6.35
C GLU A 306 25.50 -8.98 7.04
N VAL A 307 24.85 -7.85 7.32
CA VAL A 307 23.47 -7.84 7.86
C VAL A 307 22.52 -8.52 6.88
N LEU A 308 22.58 -8.18 5.59
CA LEU A 308 21.74 -8.80 4.55
C LEU A 308 22.02 -10.30 4.38
N ALA A 309 23.28 -10.74 4.54
CA ALA A 309 23.61 -12.16 4.51
C ALA A 309 22.94 -12.93 5.66
N ILE A 310 22.86 -12.33 6.87
CA ILE A 310 22.17 -12.92 8.01
C ILE A 310 20.65 -12.87 7.84
N VAL A 311 20.10 -11.79 7.26
CA VAL A 311 18.68 -11.73 6.88
C VAL A 311 18.35 -12.87 5.93
N TYR A 312 19.15 -13.08 4.89
CA TYR A 312 18.98 -14.19 3.94
C TYR A 312 19.04 -15.56 4.63
N ALA A 313 20.02 -15.76 5.52
CA ALA A 313 20.17 -17.01 6.25
C ALA A 313 18.96 -17.31 7.16
N SER A 314 18.30 -16.27 7.68
CA SER A 314 17.13 -16.39 8.57
C SER A 314 15.80 -16.44 7.81
N PHE A 315 15.68 -15.70 6.71
CA PHE A 315 14.43 -15.47 5.97
C PHE A 315 14.69 -15.52 4.45
N PRO A 316 15.05 -16.68 3.90
CA PRO A 316 15.37 -16.80 2.47
C PRO A 316 14.18 -16.47 1.56
N ASP A 317 12.95 -16.68 2.06
CA ASP A 317 11.70 -16.47 1.33
C ASP A 317 11.05 -15.10 1.54
N ILE A 318 11.78 -14.15 2.14
CA ILE A 318 11.27 -12.78 2.32
C ILE A 318 10.88 -12.14 0.98
N LYS A 319 9.71 -11.50 0.95
CA LYS A 319 9.11 -10.93 -0.27
C LYS A 319 9.22 -9.42 -0.36
N ALA A 320 9.38 -8.74 0.78
CA ALA A 320 9.53 -7.29 0.85
C ALA A 320 10.67 -6.89 1.80
N LEU A 321 11.55 -6.00 1.35
CA LEU A 321 12.64 -5.50 2.17
C LEU A 321 12.75 -3.99 2.03
N ASP A 322 12.76 -3.28 3.15
CA ASP A 322 12.98 -1.84 3.18
C ASP A 322 14.33 -1.56 3.85
N LEU A 323 15.20 -0.84 3.15
CA LEU A 323 16.54 -0.49 3.60
C LEU A 323 16.65 1.02 3.75
N ASP A 324 16.96 1.45 4.97
CA ASP A 324 17.17 2.85 5.32
C ASP A 324 18.61 3.11 5.75
N LEU A 325 19.29 3.99 5.02
CA LEU A 325 20.67 4.40 5.24
C LEU A 325 20.80 5.88 5.68
N GLU A 326 19.77 6.49 6.30
CA GLU A 326 19.70 7.93 6.67
C GLU A 326 20.92 8.46 7.45
N ASN A 327 21.67 7.61 8.15
CA ASN A 327 22.85 7.99 8.92
C ASN A 327 24.11 7.16 8.59
N HIS A 328 24.10 6.51 7.43
CA HIS A 328 25.19 5.67 6.98
C HIS A 328 26.33 6.51 6.40
N ASN A 329 27.60 6.29 6.76
CA ASN A 329 28.72 7.07 6.22
C ASN A 329 29.68 6.27 5.33
N VAL A 330 29.48 4.97 5.22
CA VAL A 330 30.30 4.10 4.36
C VAL A 330 29.64 4.00 2.98
N GLU A 331 30.47 3.96 1.94
CA GLU A 331 30.04 3.71 0.58
C GLU A 331 30.21 2.22 0.23
N TYR A 332 29.30 1.70 -0.58
CA TYR A 332 29.21 0.32 -0.98
C TYR A 332 29.44 0.17 -2.47
N ASP A 333 30.06 -0.92 -2.84
CA ASP A 333 30.04 -1.38 -4.23
C ASP A 333 28.63 -1.87 -4.58
N ILE A 334 28.10 -1.39 -5.70
CA ILE A 334 26.81 -1.85 -6.20
C ILE A 334 26.83 -3.36 -6.48
N ASP A 335 27.93 -3.92 -6.97
CA ASP A 335 27.97 -5.33 -7.35
C ASP A 335 27.97 -6.25 -6.13
N ASP A 336 28.58 -5.82 -5.02
CA ASP A 336 28.51 -6.57 -3.75
C ASP A 336 27.08 -6.60 -3.21
N LEU A 337 26.36 -5.48 -3.31
CA LEU A 337 24.96 -5.40 -2.90
C LEU A 337 24.05 -6.21 -3.81
N ILE A 338 24.23 -6.13 -5.13
CA ILE A 338 23.49 -6.95 -6.09
C ILE A 338 23.77 -8.43 -5.83
N SER A 339 25.02 -8.81 -5.56
CA SER A 339 25.40 -10.19 -5.25
C SER A 339 24.64 -10.72 -4.04
N VAL A 340 24.56 -9.95 -2.95
CA VAL A 340 23.79 -10.38 -1.77
C VAL A 340 22.28 -10.37 -2.03
N LEU A 341 21.74 -9.31 -2.63
CA LEU A 341 20.31 -9.21 -2.91
C LEU A 341 19.81 -10.27 -3.90
N SER A 342 20.66 -10.71 -4.84
CA SER A 342 20.35 -11.78 -5.80
C SER A 342 20.11 -13.15 -5.17
N LYS A 343 20.54 -13.34 -3.91
CA LYS A 343 20.29 -14.59 -3.17
C LYS A 343 18.82 -14.72 -2.76
N PHE A 344 18.09 -13.62 -2.62
CA PHE A 344 16.68 -13.63 -2.23
C PHE A 344 15.80 -13.94 -3.44
N SER A 345 15.56 -15.23 -3.71
CA SER A 345 14.77 -15.70 -4.85
C SER A 345 13.29 -15.31 -4.79
N SER A 346 12.79 -14.96 -3.60
CA SER A 346 11.39 -14.61 -3.36
C SER A 346 11.16 -13.09 -3.23
N LEU A 347 12.23 -12.28 -3.28
CA LEU A 347 12.15 -10.83 -3.09
C LEU A 347 11.45 -10.17 -4.28
N ARG A 348 10.29 -9.57 -4.02
CA ARG A 348 9.46 -8.88 -5.01
C ARG A 348 9.49 -7.37 -4.87
N ASN A 349 9.57 -6.88 -3.63
CA ASN A 349 9.49 -5.45 -3.33
C ASN A 349 10.72 -5.01 -2.56
N LEU A 350 11.31 -3.90 -3.00
CA LEU A 350 12.48 -3.32 -2.35
C LEU A 350 12.25 -1.82 -2.13
N SER A 351 12.31 -1.33 -0.90
CA SER A 351 12.31 0.10 -0.63
C SER A 351 13.72 0.55 -0.27
N LEU A 352 14.21 1.58 -0.95
CA LEU A 352 15.56 2.10 -0.79
C LEU A 352 15.49 3.56 -0.35
N ARG A 353 15.92 3.83 0.88
CA ARG A 353 15.90 5.16 1.50
C ARG A 353 17.32 5.63 1.83
N PHE A 354 17.71 6.79 1.30
CA PHE A 354 19.09 7.35 1.37
C PHE A 354 20.19 6.40 0.87
N PHE A 355 19.85 5.56 -0.10
CA PHE A 355 20.64 4.45 -0.56
C PHE A 355 21.63 4.85 -1.66
N PHE A 356 21.16 5.55 -2.71
CA PHE A 356 21.93 5.73 -3.93
C PHE A 356 23.16 6.62 -3.76
N LYS A 357 23.13 7.54 -2.80
CA LYS A 357 24.30 8.35 -2.43
C LYS A 357 25.45 7.55 -1.84
N ARG A 358 25.16 6.34 -1.38
CA ARG A 358 26.12 5.45 -0.75
C ARG A 358 26.63 4.40 -1.72
N LEU A 359 26.25 4.45 -2.99
CA LEU A 359 26.70 3.52 -4.01
C LEU A 359 27.88 4.09 -4.79
N ARG A 360 28.94 3.29 -4.89
CA ARG A 360 30.08 3.51 -5.76
C ARG A 360 30.05 2.54 -6.92
N LEU A 361 30.59 3.01 -8.04
CA LEU A 361 30.91 2.21 -9.20
C LEU A 361 32.41 1.94 -9.21
N LYS A 362 32.81 0.71 -9.54
CA LYS A 362 34.22 0.44 -9.85
C LYS A 362 34.63 1.28 -11.06
N ALA A 363 35.84 1.83 -11.03
CA ALA A 363 36.35 2.73 -12.05
C ALA A 363 36.37 2.11 -13.47
N GLU A 364 36.38 0.78 -13.56
CA GLU A 364 36.40 0.01 -14.82
C GLU A 364 35.02 -0.08 -15.50
N ASP A 365 33.93 0.21 -14.77
CA ASP A 365 32.53 0.13 -15.22
C ASP A 365 31.95 1.51 -15.63
N GLN A 366 32.81 2.49 -15.94
CA GLN A 366 32.44 3.89 -16.22
C GLN A 366 31.68 4.12 -17.55
N GLU A 367 31.01 3.12 -18.09
CA GLU A 367 29.92 3.32 -19.05
C GLU A 367 28.62 3.69 -18.31
N MET A 368 28.66 4.76 -17.50
CA MET A 368 27.43 5.44 -17.13
C MET A 368 26.79 5.94 -18.43
N PRO A 369 25.51 5.65 -18.71
CA PRO A 369 24.84 6.23 -19.85
C PRO A 369 25.00 7.74 -19.77
N SER A 370 25.55 8.35 -20.81
CA SER A 370 25.51 9.81 -20.95
C SER A 370 24.05 10.20 -20.81
N ALA A 371 23.72 10.89 -19.70
CA ALA A 371 22.34 11.22 -19.34
C ALA A 371 21.61 11.68 -20.60
N SER A 372 20.54 10.97 -20.97
CA SER A 372 19.70 11.37 -22.08
C SER A 372 18.96 12.61 -21.61
N ILE A 373 19.60 13.78 -21.71
CA ILE A 373 18.99 15.10 -21.50
C ILE A 373 18.06 15.35 -22.70
N ARG A 374 17.07 14.47 -22.90
CA ARG A 374 15.97 14.74 -23.81
C ARG A 374 14.90 15.44 -22.98
N GLN A 375 14.77 16.73 -23.25
CA GLN A 375 13.64 17.61 -22.89
C GLN A 375 13.57 18.23 -21.48
N VAL A 376 14.69 18.53 -20.80
CA VAL A 376 14.63 19.58 -19.75
C VAL A 376 14.76 20.95 -20.42
N THR A 377 13.65 21.47 -20.92
CA THR A 377 13.50 22.85 -21.45
C THR A 377 13.62 23.93 -20.38
N ARG A 378 13.91 23.58 -19.12
CA ARG A 378 14.03 24.52 -18.01
C ARG A 378 15.48 24.90 -17.75
N ASN A 379 15.73 26.21 -17.67
CA ASN A 379 16.96 26.80 -17.13
C ASN A 379 17.13 26.58 -15.62
N ASP A 380 16.37 25.67 -15.00
CA ASP A 380 16.42 25.36 -13.59
C ASP A 380 17.55 24.34 -13.30
N PRO A 381 18.63 24.75 -12.60
CA PRO A 381 19.73 23.85 -12.26
C PRO A 381 19.28 22.66 -11.41
N LEU A 382 18.28 22.84 -10.55
CA LEU A 382 17.77 21.79 -9.67
C LEU A 382 17.07 20.71 -10.48
N ALA A 383 16.22 21.10 -11.43
CA ALA A 383 15.55 20.17 -12.34
C ALA A 383 16.54 19.36 -13.18
N LYS A 384 17.65 19.99 -13.64
CA LYS A 384 18.72 19.28 -14.36
C LYS A 384 19.44 18.27 -13.47
N GLN A 385 19.72 18.63 -12.21
CA GLN A 385 20.35 17.72 -11.25
C GLN A 385 19.43 16.55 -10.88
N ALA A 386 18.14 16.83 -10.67
CA ALA A 386 17.12 15.82 -10.40
C ALA A 386 17.02 14.81 -11.55
N ALA A 387 16.95 15.28 -12.80
CA ALA A 387 16.89 14.40 -13.98
C ALA A 387 18.13 13.49 -14.10
N ARG A 388 19.34 14.02 -13.90
CA ARG A 388 20.58 13.20 -13.90
C ARG A 388 20.58 12.14 -12.80
N THR A 389 20.06 12.50 -11.64
CA THR A 389 19.96 11.61 -10.48
C THR A 389 18.94 10.50 -10.74
N GLU A 390 17.79 10.84 -11.32
CA GLU A 390 16.76 9.88 -11.73
C GLU A 390 17.29 8.90 -12.78
N ASP A 391 18.01 9.37 -13.81
CA ASP A 391 18.66 8.50 -14.80
C ASP A 391 19.66 7.55 -14.16
N THR A 392 20.46 8.05 -13.22
CA THR A 392 21.43 7.25 -12.45
C THR A 392 20.73 6.17 -11.62
N ILE A 393 19.64 6.53 -10.92
CA ILE A 393 18.81 5.59 -10.16
C ILE A 393 18.24 4.52 -11.07
N ARG A 394 17.64 4.89 -12.21
CA ARG A 394 17.10 3.93 -13.19
C ARG A 394 18.16 2.97 -13.71
N TRP A 395 19.37 3.46 -13.97
CA TRP A 395 20.47 2.62 -14.41
C TRP A 395 20.87 1.58 -13.34
N TYR A 396 21.03 2.01 -12.08
CA TYR A 396 21.30 1.09 -10.97
C TYR A 396 20.19 0.05 -10.80
N LEU A 397 18.93 0.49 -10.83
CA LEU A 397 17.79 -0.40 -10.72
C LEU A 397 17.70 -1.38 -11.88
N SER A 398 18.07 -0.97 -13.10
CA SER A 398 18.14 -1.86 -14.25
C SER A 398 19.19 -2.96 -14.05
N ARG A 399 20.33 -2.66 -13.42
CA ARG A 399 21.33 -3.68 -13.04
C ARG A 399 20.79 -4.64 -11.99
N MET A 400 20.16 -4.13 -10.92
CA MET A 400 19.51 -4.96 -9.89
C MET A 400 18.43 -5.86 -10.50
N ALA A 401 17.56 -5.27 -11.32
CA ALA A 401 16.52 -5.94 -12.09
C ALA A 401 17.06 -6.85 -13.20
N ARG A 402 18.36 -6.97 -13.47
CA ARG A 402 18.87 -8.08 -14.31
C ARG A 402 19.30 -9.28 -13.48
N ARG A 403 19.61 -9.06 -12.20
CA ARG A 403 20.22 -10.06 -11.32
C ARG A 403 19.29 -10.62 -10.26
N ILE A 404 18.13 -10.01 -10.01
CA ILE A 404 17.16 -10.44 -8.99
C ILE A 404 15.81 -10.79 -9.67
N PRO A 405 15.66 -11.94 -10.36
CA PRO A 405 14.54 -12.23 -11.29
C PRO A 405 13.13 -12.00 -10.73
N SER A 406 12.97 -12.16 -9.43
CA SER A 406 11.71 -12.01 -8.71
C SER A 406 11.30 -10.56 -8.43
N LEU A 407 12.20 -9.59 -8.58
CA LEU A 407 11.95 -8.19 -8.24
C LEU A 407 10.89 -7.58 -9.18
N GLU A 408 9.79 -7.11 -8.61
CA GLU A 408 8.61 -6.58 -9.31
C GLU A 408 8.50 -5.06 -9.14
N ALA A 409 8.79 -4.53 -7.95
CA ALA A 409 8.66 -3.11 -7.65
C ALA A 409 9.77 -2.61 -6.72
N VAL A 410 10.19 -1.36 -6.93
CA VAL A 410 11.17 -0.67 -6.08
C VAL A 410 10.66 0.71 -5.71
N HIS A 411 10.59 0.99 -4.41
CA HIS A 411 10.29 2.33 -3.90
C HIS A 411 11.59 3.07 -3.60
N ILE A 412 11.68 4.31 -4.05
CA ILE A 412 12.82 5.18 -3.82
C ILE A 412 12.41 6.33 -2.90
N ASN A 413 13.28 6.68 -1.94
CA ASN A 413 13.14 7.88 -1.14
C ASN A 413 14.53 8.47 -0.81
N GLU A 414 14.97 9.43 -1.61
CA GLU A 414 16.27 10.08 -1.51
C GLU A 414 16.13 11.55 -1.14
N ARG A 415 17.04 12.09 -0.30
CA ARG A 415 17.12 13.55 -0.06
C ARG A 415 18.49 14.14 -0.36
N TYR A 416 18.52 15.04 -1.33
CA TYR A 416 19.52 15.99 -1.83
C TYR A 416 19.89 17.18 -0.91
N PRO A 417 21.11 17.40 -0.35
CA PRO A 417 21.42 18.77 0.09
C PRO A 417 21.53 19.70 -1.14
N THR A 418 21.05 20.93 -1.01
CA THR A 418 21.39 22.03 -1.95
C THR A 418 22.48 22.91 -1.35
N SER A 419 23.07 23.79 -2.16
CA SER A 419 24.05 24.79 -1.74
C SER A 419 23.47 25.89 -0.83
N ALA A 420 22.15 25.97 -0.65
CA ALA A 420 21.48 27.05 0.07
C ALA A 420 20.43 26.49 1.04
N GLU A 421 20.88 25.79 2.09
CA GLU A 421 20.14 25.24 3.26
C GLU A 421 18.86 24.41 3.01
N SER A 422 18.31 24.43 1.80
CA SER A 422 17.15 23.68 1.35
C SER A 422 17.57 22.29 0.92
N ARG A 423 16.68 21.32 1.07
CA ARG A 423 16.90 19.93 0.66
C ARG A 423 15.84 19.57 -0.35
N TRP A 424 16.25 19.05 -1.50
CA TRP A 424 15.30 18.48 -2.45
C TRP A 424 15.22 16.97 -2.23
N SER A 425 14.13 16.34 -2.63
CA SER A 425 13.94 14.90 -2.53
C SER A 425 13.44 14.29 -3.83
N LEU A 426 13.78 13.02 -4.03
CA LEU A 426 13.16 12.18 -5.04
C LEU A 426 12.48 11.03 -4.34
N ALA A 427 11.17 10.90 -4.54
CA ALA A 427 10.42 9.79 -4.00
C ALA A 427 9.41 9.24 -5.01
N GLY A 428 9.23 7.92 -5.01
CA GLY A 428 8.27 7.28 -5.90
C GLY A 428 8.48 5.79 -6.06
N TRP A 429 7.49 5.14 -6.66
CA TRP A 429 7.55 3.74 -7.05
C TRP A 429 8.00 3.61 -8.50
N LEU A 430 8.91 2.67 -8.72
CA LEU A 430 9.36 2.21 -10.03
C LEU A 430 9.03 0.72 -10.15
N TYR A 431 8.50 0.32 -11.29
CA TYR A 431 8.03 -1.05 -11.57
C TYR A 431 8.93 -1.70 -12.61
N ILE A 432 9.14 -3.00 -12.49
CA ILE A 432 9.98 -3.79 -13.39
C ILE A 432 9.08 -4.60 -14.31
N HIS A 433 9.14 -4.34 -15.62
CA HIS A 433 8.26 -4.97 -16.60
C HIS A 433 9.00 -5.86 -17.60
N GLY A 434 8.31 -6.91 -18.05
CA GLY A 434 8.69 -7.73 -19.21
C GLY A 434 9.91 -8.64 -19.02
N GLY A 435 10.19 -9.44 -20.06
CA GLY A 435 11.40 -10.29 -20.11
C GLY A 435 12.70 -9.49 -20.27
N THR A 436 12.62 -8.24 -20.75
CA THR A 436 13.73 -7.27 -20.84
C THR A 436 14.06 -6.63 -19.50
N ARG A 437 13.14 -6.71 -18.52
CA ARG A 437 13.27 -6.21 -17.15
C ARG A 437 13.55 -4.70 -17.12
N ASP A 438 12.76 -3.98 -17.92
CA ASP A 438 12.82 -2.52 -18.03
C ASP A 438 12.20 -1.87 -16.78
N VAL A 439 12.79 -0.76 -16.33
CA VAL A 439 12.35 -0.03 -15.14
C VAL A 439 11.48 1.15 -15.57
N GLU A 440 10.18 1.09 -15.26
CA GLU A 440 9.21 2.13 -15.60
C GLU A 440 8.65 2.82 -14.36
N GLY A 441 8.08 4.01 -14.55
CA GLY A 441 7.57 4.87 -13.48
C GLY A 441 8.28 6.21 -13.41
N ALA A 442 7.81 7.06 -12.51
CA ALA A 442 8.29 8.42 -12.36
C ALA A 442 8.57 8.73 -10.90
N LEU A 443 9.72 9.35 -10.63
CA LEU A 443 10.05 9.88 -9.32
C LEU A 443 9.51 11.31 -9.20
N GLN A 444 8.87 11.61 -8.07
CA GLN A 444 8.37 12.95 -7.79
C GLN A 444 9.48 13.77 -7.14
N LEU A 445 9.75 14.94 -7.72
CA LEU A 445 10.64 15.95 -7.14
C LEU A 445 9.92 16.69 -6.03
N GLY A 446 10.40 16.55 -4.80
CA GLY A 446 10.04 17.37 -3.65
C GLY A 446 11.09 18.46 -3.40
N THR A 447 10.66 19.61 -2.90
CA THR A 447 11.51 20.75 -2.50
C THR A 447 11.24 21.15 -1.07
#